data_AF-A0A836Q383-F1
#
_entry.id   AF-A0A836Q383-F1
#
_cell.length_a   1.000
_cell.length_b   1.000
_cell.length_c   1.000
_cell.angle_alpha   90.00
_cell.angle_beta   90.00
_cell.angle_gamma   90.00
#
_symmetry.space_group_name_H-M   'P 1'
#
loop_
_entity.id
_entity.type
_entity.pdbx_description
1 polymer ?
#
loop_
_entity_poly.entity_id
_entity_poly.type
_entity_poly.pdbx_seq_one_letter_code
_entity_poly.pdbx_strand_id
1 'polypeptide(L)'
;MLFKSAVSRAVKTLLVAMTIPLLAGCVAEQRLAWSPDGKKMALVGADGVRVSTDGGLHLGEPVEEDAQLVAWFPDSKRVAVVTKSECENWSEFEKTVDKEEVDAIKNGAAQLLKQLESCQGDYAACRDALMKERFNGAYIGPILYYLRSTAQSDMSRLVGHEWNVVKPSDSFTTISWIKIFDVEGNGALRHKQTLTCTADDFESVKVSPSNEFVCLVDRDANLCLSQTAPGSRGFRRIASKFAKLPDWDVNTDVIYGLHDFAKVGKADQQLKELVSVDVRKPVVLKRLTTTSTPNHKVRATVDGNLILGSVVNIPAGKRGKARSIDALNVFNLTSGKTKRIYQALKGDKLENFEVSPDGKNLSIPNVNGAVKVVSLQSGKTRQIVAGNPKNERDVFTPVWRNNNEVCFERVPVKDDIGQVALFSLNTNKSRDISVKWPPKAVFGLLNKPDDKQLTFEQMLRDLKEQKKTKV
;
A
#
# COMPACT_ATOMS: atom_id res chain seq x y z
N MET A 1 44.37 -24.34 1.79
CA MET A 1 43.11 -24.97 1.33
C MET A 1 41.90 -24.55 2.19
N LEU A 2 41.79 -23.27 2.59
CA LEU A 2 40.75 -22.80 3.53
C LEU A 2 40.01 -21.51 3.09
N PHE A 3 40.23 -20.99 1.88
CA PHE A 3 39.60 -19.74 1.41
C PHE A 3 38.36 -19.91 0.53
N LYS A 4 38.02 -21.14 0.10
CA LYS A 4 36.86 -21.37 -0.80
C LYS A 4 35.50 -21.43 -0.10
N SER A 5 35.44 -21.57 1.24
CA SER A 5 34.17 -21.76 1.95
C SER A 5 33.52 -20.47 2.48
N ALA A 6 34.29 -19.41 2.70
CA ALA A 6 33.76 -18.13 3.18
C ALA A 6 33.09 -17.30 2.06
N VAL A 7 33.66 -17.33 0.85
CA VAL A 7 33.12 -16.64 -0.34
C VAL A 7 31.76 -17.21 -0.75
N SER A 8 31.59 -18.53 -0.67
CA SER A 8 30.31 -19.21 -0.99
C SER A 8 29.16 -18.83 -0.05
N ARG A 9 29.43 -18.54 1.25
CA ARG A 9 28.39 -18.09 2.18
C ARG A 9 28.00 -16.63 1.96
N ALA A 10 28.95 -15.76 1.63
CA ALA A 10 28.66 -14.36 1.29
C ALA A 10 27.84 -14.24 -0.02
N VAL A 11 28.16 -15.09 -1.00
CA VAL A 11 27.46 -15.17 -2.30
C VAL A 11 26.00 -15.64 -2.12
N LYS A 12 25.76 -16.68 -1.32
CA LYS A 12 24.38 -17.14 -0.99
C LYS A 12 23.54 -16.07 -0.28
N THR A 13 24.17 -15.20 0.51
CA THR A 13 23.45 -14.20 1.31
C THR A 13 23.11 -12.96 0.47
N LEU A 14 23.85 -12.66 -0.59
CA LEU A 14 23.63 -11.46 -1.41
C LEU A 14 22.60 -11.67 -2.53
N LEU A 15 22.60 -12.83 -3.19
CA LEU A 15 21.57 -13.16 -4.18
C LEU A 15 20.22 -13.37 -3.51
N VAL A 16 20.17 -14.03 -2.34
CA VAL A 16 18.95 -14.14 -1.51
C VAL A 16 18.55 -12.81 -0.86
N ALA A 17 19.47 -11.85 -0.71
CA ALA A 17 19.15 -10.48 -0.28
C ALA A 17 18.72 -9.55 -1.42
N MET A 18 18.97 -9.92 -2.68
CA MET A 18 18.37 -9.25 -3.86
C MET A 18 17.09 -9.97 -4.32
N THR A 19 16.98 -11.27 -4.10
CA THR A 19 15.74 -12.07 -4.16
C THR A 19 15.19 -12.24 -2.74
N ILE A 20 14.90 -11.11 -2.07
CA ILE A 20 14.06 -11.19 -0.88
C ILE A 20 12.71 -11.76 -1.34
N PRO A 21 12.24 -12.85 -0.72
CA PRO A 21 11.03 -13.55 -1.14
C PRO A 21 9.82 -12.61 -1.16
N LEU A 22 8.83 -12.98 -1.98
CA LEU A 22 7.41 -12.58 -1.96
C LEU A 22 6.74 -12.82 -0.59
N LEU A 23 7.34 -12.28 0.47
CA LEU A 23 6.85 -12.26 1.84
C LEU A 23 6.95 -10.82 2.36
N ALA A 24 6.58 -9.86 1.53
CA ALA A 24 5.86 -8.73 2.09
C ALA A 24 4.48 -9.30 2.42
N GLY A 25 4.24 -9.61 3.70
CA GLY A 25 2.89 -9.60 4.23
C GLY A 25 2.29 -8.28 3.77
N CYS A 26 1.44 -8.38 2.74
CA CYS A 26 0.88 -7.24 2.05
C CYS A 26 0.10 -6.48 3.11
N VAL A 27 0.69 -5.39 3.58
CA VAL A 27 0.11 -4.56 4.63
C VAL A 27 -1.29 -4.22 4.14
N ALA A 28 -2.29 -4.55 4.96
CA ALA A 28 -3.72 -4.46 4.65
C ALA A 28 -4.20 -3.00 4.52
N GLU A 29 -3.60 -2.25 3.60
CA GLU A 29 -3.97 -0.88 3.29
C GLU A 29 -5.06 -0.90 2.21
N GLN A 30 -6.30 -0.86 2.73
CA GLN A 30 -7.55 -0.52 2.06
C GLN A 30 -7.87 -1.29 0.78
N ARG A 31 -7.93 -2.62 0.88
CA ARG A 31 -8.62 -3.47 -0.11
C ARG A 31 -10.08 -3.06 -0.32
N LEU A 32 -10.69 -2.32 0.61
CA LEU A 32 -12.07 -1.86 0.54
C LEU A 32 -12.12 -0.33 0.73
N ALA A 33 -12.81 0.36 -0.17
CA ALA A 33 -13.00 1.80 -0.11
C ALA A 33 -14.43 2.19 -0.45
N TRP A 34 -15.03 3.08 0.35
CA TRP A 34 -16.33 3.69 0.04
C TRP A 34 -16.14 4.92 -0.85
N SER A 35 -17.09 5.14 -1.76
CA SER A 35 -17.15 6.39 -2.50
C SER A 35 -17.38 7.56 -1.52
N PRO A 36 -16.92 8.79 -1.85
CA PRO A 36 -17.09 9.96 -0.99
C PRO A 36 -18.55 10.24 -0.57
N ASP A 37 -19.52 9.92 -1.44
CA ASP A 37 -20.96 10.02 -1.13
C ASP A 37 -21.52 8.87 -0.25
N GLY A 38 -20.71 7.86 0.06
CA GLY A 38 -21.07 6.69 0.87
C GLY A 38 -22.04 5.72 0.22
N LYS A 39 -22.34 5.87 -1.08
CA LYS A 39 -23.35 5.07 -1.79
C LYS A 39 -22.77 3.84 -2.47
N LYS A 40 -21.49 3.90 -2.87
CA LYS A 40 -20.81 2.80 -3.56
C LYS A 40 -19.59 2.34 -2.78
N MET A 41 -19.18 1.11 -3.02
CA MET A 41 -18.02 0.51 -2.39
C MET A 41 -17.21 -0.22 -3.45
N ALA A 42 -15.91 0.02 -3.49
CA ALA A 42 -14.97 -0.73 -4.30
C ALA A 42 -14.23 -1.73 -3.40
N LEU A 43 -14.00 -2.93 -3.91
CA LEU A 43 -13.27 -4.00 -3.26
C LEU A 43 -12.23 -4.58 -4.22
N VAL A 44 -10.97 -4.64 -3.80
CA VAL A 44 -9.89 -5.38 -4.46
C VAL A 44 -9.88 -6.81 -3.92
N GLY A 45 -10.56 -7.70 -4.63
CA GLY A 45 -10.60 -9.14 -4.37
C GLY A 45 -9.37 -9.86 -4.92
N ALA A 46 -9.28 -11.17 -4.72
CA ALA A 46 -8.25 -11.99 -5.36
C ALA A 46 -8.51 -12.21 -6.86
N ASP A 47 -9.70 -11.82 -7.34
CA ASP A 47 -10.14 -11.90 -8.72
C ASP A 47 -10.24 -10.53 -9.40
N GLY A 48 -9.73 -9.48 -8.76
CA GLY A 48 -9.72 -8.11 -9.28
C GLY A 48 -10.65 -7.15 -8.54
N VAL A 49 -10.96 -6.03 -9.16
CA VAL A 49 -11.82 -4.98 -8.56
C VAL A 49 -13.28 -5.27 -8.81
N ARG A 50 -14.06 -5.26 -7.73
CA ARG A 50 -15.53 -5.34 -7.74
C ARG A 50 -16.12 -4.07 -7.14
N VAL A 51 -17.31 -3.67 -7.62
CA VAL A 51 -18.05 -2.54 -7.04
C VAL A 51 -19.44 -2.98 -6.59
N SER A 52 -19.86 -2.48 -5.42
CA SER A 52 -21.23 -2.57 -4.91
C SER A 52 -21.90 -1.19 -4.96
N THR A 53 -23.19 -1.16 -5.27
CA THR A 53 -24.02 0.06 -5.32
C THR A 53 -25.20 0.04 -4.34
N ASP A 54 -25.29 -0.99 -3.50
CA ASP A 54 -26.44 -1.26 -2.63
C ASP A 54 -26.06 -1.31 -1.13
N GLY A 55 -25.07 -0.50 -0.76
CA GLY A 55 -24.57 -0.47 0.61
C GLY A 55 -23.77 -1.73 0.98
N GLY A 56 -23.08 -2.32 0.00
CA GLY A 56 -22.11 -3.39 0.17
C GLY A 56 -22.70 -4.79 0.16
N LEU A 57 -23.99 -4.97 -0.09
CA LEU A 57 -24.66 -6.27 0.04
C LEU A 57 -24.36 -7.21 -1.13
N HIS A 58 -24.30 -6.67 -2.34
CA HIS A 58 -23.95 -7.42 -3.54
C HIS A 58 -22.78 -6.76 -4.26
N LEU A 59 -21.83 -7.58 -4.70
CA LEU A 59 -20.69 -7.16 -5.52
C LEU A 59 -21.00 -7.44 -6.99
N GLY A 60 -20.71 -6.47 -7.86
CA GLY A 60 -20.72 -6.66 -9.31
C GLY A 60 -19.61 -7.60 -9.78
N GLU A 61 -19.56 -7.82 -11.10
CA GLU A 61 -18.53 -8.63 -11.74
C GLU A 61 -17.12 -8.01 -11.56
N PRO A 62 -16.08 -8.85 -11.44
CA PRO A 62 -14.72 -8.35 -11.26
C PRO A 62 -14.16 -7.82 -12.58
N VAL A 63 -13.30 -6.80 -12.48
CA VAL A 63 -12.51 -6.26 -13.60
C VAL A 63 -11.08 -6.07 -13.12
N GLU A 64 -10.10 -6.22 -14.03
CA GLU A 64 -8.67 -6.17 -13.71
C GLU A 64 -8.25 -7.20 -12.64
N GLU A 65 -8.08 -8.47 -13.04
CA GLU A 65 -7.72 -9.58 -12.13
C GLU A 65 -6.44 -9.29 -11.31
N ASP A 66 -5.51 -8.54 -11.91
CA ASP A 66 -4.22 -8.15 -11.34
C ASP A 66 -4.26 -6.87 -10.48
N ALA A 67 -5.45 -6.38 -10.11
CA ALA A 67 -5.60 -5.15 -9.33
C ALA A 67 -5.00 -5.27 -7.93
N GLN A 68 -4.22 -4.26 -7.54
CA GLN A 68 -3.56 -4.16 -6.24
C GLN A 68 -4.16 -3.04 -5.38
N LEU A 69 -4.44 -1.88 -6.00
CA LEU A 69 -4.94 -0.70 -5.30
C LEU A 69 -6.14 -0.09 -6.01
N VAL A 70 -7.01 0.55 -5.24
CA VAL A 70 -8.15 1.31 -5.75
C VAL A 70 -8.34 2.61 -4.97
N ALA A 71 -8.64 3.70 -5.67
CA ALA A 71 -9.02 4.97 -5.06
C ALA A 71 -10.22 5.58 -5.79
N TRP A 72 -11.21 6.03 -5.03
CA TRP A 72 -12.33 6.79 -5.58
C TRP A 72 -11.92 8.19 -5.97
N PHE A 73 -12.47 8.67 -7.09
CA PHE A 73 -12.50 10.09 -7.38
C PHE A 73 -13.48 10.80 -6.45
N PRO A 74 -13.20 12.05 -6.03
CA PRO A 74 -14.12 12.89 -5.28
C PRO A 74 -15.55 12.94 -5.85
N ASP A 75 -15.70 12.85 -7.17
CA ASP A 75 -16.98 12.84 -7.87
C ASP A 75 -17.88 11.61 -7.60
N SER A 76 -17.39 10.58 -6.90
CA SER A 76 -18.11 9.32 -6.61
C SER A 76 -18.61 8.56 -7.85
N LYS A 77 -18.05 8.86 -9.04
CA LYS A 77 -18.41 8.29 -10.34
C LYS A 77 -17.25 7.57 -11.01
N ARG A 78 -16.02 7.78 -10.55
CA ARG A 78 -14.82 7.15 -11.10
C ARG A 78 -13.96 6.50 -10.03
N VAL A 79 -13.16 5.54 -10.45
CA VAL A 79 -12.09 4.96 -9.65
C VAL A 79 -10.77 4.96 -10.43
N ALA A 80 -9.67 5.23 -9.73
CA ALA A 80 -8.33 4.91 -10.18
C ALA A 80 -7.98 3.51 -9.66
N VAL A 81 -7.49 2.64 -10.55
CA VAL A 81 -7.08 1.28 -10.23
C VAL A 81 -5.60 1.13 -10.61
N VAL A 82 -4.81 0.62 -9.68
CA VAL A 82 -3.43 0.21 -9.95
C VAL A 82 -3.41 -1.30 -10.10
N THR A 83 -2.95 -1.79 -11.24
CA THR A 83 -2.79 -3.22 -11.53
C THR A 83 -1.32 -3.55 -11.65
N LYS A 84 -0.96 -4.81 -11.41
CA LYS A 84 0.41 -5.28 -11.51
C LYS A 84 0.44 -6.69 -12.08
N SER A 85 1.07 -6.86 -13.23
CA SER A 85 1.24 -8.17 -13.85
C SER A 85 2.71 -8.48 -14.08
N GLU A 86 2.97 -9.76 -14.26
CA GLU A 86 4.27 -10.25 -14.72
C GLU A 86 4.38 -10.04 -16.24
N CYS A 87 5.58 -9.71 -16.69
CA CYS A 87 5.93 -9.59 -18.10
C CYS A 87 7.17 -10.43 -18.36
N GLU A 88 6.99 -11.48 -19.16
CA GLU A 88 8.02 -12.46 -19.48
C GLU A 88 8.72 -12.18 -20.82
N ASN A 89 8.41 -11.06 -21.47
CA ASN A 89 8.98 -10.70 -22.77
C ASN A 89 9.49 -9.24 -22.82
N TRP A 90 10.81 -9.06 -22.96
CA TRP A 90 11.42 -7.73 -23.05
C TRP A 90 10.89 -6.89 -24.22
N SER A 91 10.65 -7.52 -25.38
CA SER A 91 10.12 -6.79 -26.55
C SER A 91 8.70 -6.29 -26.32
N GLU A 92 7.92 -6.96 -25.48
CA GLU A 92 6.60 -6.49 -25.04
C GLU A 92 6.74 -5.38 -24.00
N PHE A 93 7.60 -5.58 -23.00
CA PHE A 93 7.92 -4.57 -21.99
C PHE A 93 8.35 -3.24 -22.63
N GLU A 94 9.30 -3.28 -23.56
CA GLU A 94 9.82 -2.11 -24.28
C GLU A 94 8.75 -1.38 -25.11
N LYS A 95 7.74 -2.09 -25.61
CA LYS A 95 6.62 -1.48 -26.36
C LYS A 95 5.56 -0.86 -25.46
N THR A 96 5.46 -1.32 -24.21
CA THR A 96 4.34 -1.00 -23.33
C THR A 96 4.72 0.08 -22.31
N VAL A 97 5.94 0.02 -21.77
CA VAL A 97 6.46 0.95 -20.76
C VAL A 97 6.95 2.25 -21.41
N ASP A 98 6.86 3.35 -20.66
CA ASP A 98 7.32 4.67 -21.12
C ASP A 98 8.78 4.64 -21.60
N LYS A 99 9.03 5.27 -22.76
CA LYS A 99 10.33 5.21 -23.44
C LYS A 99 11.48 5.71 -22.57
N GLU A 100 11.26 6.79 -21.82
CA GLU A 100 12.29 7.36 -20.92
C GLU A 100 12.72 6.35 -19.86
N GLU A 101 11.79 5.54 -19.36
CA GLU A 101 12.04 4.49 -18.40
C GLU A 101 12.78 3.31 -19.04
N VAL A 102 12.38 2.88 -20.24
CA VAL A 102 13.10 1.87 -21.02
C VAL A 102 14.54 2.30 -21.28
N ASP A 103 14.76 3.55 -21.69
CA ASP A 103 16.09 4.11 -21.94
C ASP A 103 16.91 4.17 -20.64
N ALA A 104 16.30 4.54 -19.51
CA ALA A 104 16.96 4.50 -18.20
C ALA A 104 17.38 3.08 -17.79
N ILE A 105 16.53 2.07 -18.03
CA ILE A 105 16.84 0.66 -17.77
C ILE A 105 18.01 0.19 -18.66
N LYS A 106 18.00 0.49 -19.96
CA LYS A 106 19.09 0.12 -20.89
C LYS A 106 20.41 0.78 -20.50
N ASN A 107 20.38 2.06 -20.12
CA ASN A 107 21.55 2.79 -19.64
C ASN A 107 22.09 2.19 -18.34
N GLY A 108 21.20 1.86 -17.40
CA GLY A 108 21.58 1.21 -16.15
C GLY A 108 22.19 -0.18 -16.37
N ALA A 109 21.67 -0.95 -17.32
CA ALA A 109 22.23 -2.24 -17.71
C ALA A 109 23.65 -2.11 -18.31
N ALA A 110 23.87 -1.14 -19.19
CA ALA A 110 25.20 -0.87 -19.74
C ALA A 110 26.21 -0.45 -18.66
N GLN A 111 25.78 0.37 -17.69
CA GLN A 111 26.60 0.74 -16.53
C GLN A 111 26.94 -0.47 -15.67
N LEU A 112 25.96 -1.32 -15.36
CA LEU A 112 26.17 -2.54 -14.59
C LEU A 112 27.20 -3.48 -15.25
N LEU A 113 27.09 -3.71 -16.56
CA LEU A 113 28.06 -4.51 -17.31
C LEU A 113 29.47 -3.92 -17.20
N LYS A 114 29.62 -2.62 -17.43
CA LYS A 114 30.91 -1.93 -17.34
C LYS A 114 31.54 -2.08 -15.94
N GLN A 115 30.74 -1.98 -14.88
CA GLN A 115 31.22 -2.16 -13.51
C GLN A 115 31.65 -3.61 -13.26
N LEU A 116 30.85 -4.60 -13.68
CA LEU A 116 31.18 -6.02 -13.57
C LEU A 116 32.49 -6.38 -14.27
N GLU A 117 32.73 -5.81 -15.45
CA GLU A 117 33.99 -5.96 -16.18
C GLU A 117 35.16 -5.36 -15.41
N SER A 118 34.99 -4.14 -14.87
CA SER A 118 36.05 -3.43 -14.13
C SER A 118 36.47 -4.13 -12.84
N CYS A 119 35.55 -4.82 -12.18
CA CYS A 119 35.80 -5.56 -10.95
C CYS A 119 36.16 -7.02 -11.20
N GLN A 120 36.27 -7.47 -12.46
CA GLN A 120 36.57 -8.86 -12.83
C GLN A 120 35.67 -9.89 -12.14
N GLY A 121 34.39 -9.55 -11.89
CA GLY A 121 33.45 -10.40 -11.16
C GLY A 121 33.60 -10.40 -9.62
N ASP A 122 34.38 -9.49 -9.02
CA ASP A 122 34.34 -9.24 -7.57
C ASP A 122 33.06 -8.47 -7.19
N TYR A 123 32.05 -9.23 -6.75
CA TYR A 123 30.73 -8.72 -6.41
C TYR A 123 30.68 -7.77 -5.23
N ALA A 124 31.57 -7.91 -4.25
CA ALA A 124 31.59 -7.00 -3.10
C ALA A 124 32.05 -5.62 -3.56
N ALA A 125 33.07 -5.59 -4.42
CA ALA A 125 33.53 -4.37 -5.07
C ALA A 125 32.48 -3.79 -6.04
N CYS A 126 31.83 -4.64 -6.85
CA CYS A 126 30.74 -4.22 -7.75
C CYS A 126 29.58 -3.61 -6.98
N ARG A 127 29.12 -4.27 -5.90
CA ARG A 127 28.01 -3.79 -5.07
C ARG A 127 28.32 -2.41 -4.51
N ASP A 128 29.50 -2.23 -3.93
CA ASP A 128 29.87 -0.95 -3.32
C ASP A 128 30.04 0.16 -4.37
N ALA A 129 30.39 -0.18 -5.62
CA ALA A 129 30.39 0.75 -6.75
C ALA A 129 28.97 1.07 -7.25
N LEU A 130 28.12 0.06 -7.43
CA LEU A 130 26.72 0.21 -7.85
C LEU A 130 25.90 1.00 -6.83
N MET A 131 26.13 0.80 -5.53
CA MET A 131 25.48 1.56 -4.46
C MET A 131 25.92 3.03 -4.40
N LYS A 132 27.04 3.39 -5.04
CA LYS A 132 27.47 4.79 -5.18
C LYS A 132 26.82 5.47 -6.39
N GLU A 133 26.44 4.69 -7.40
CA GLU A 133 25.70 5.18 -8.55
C GLU A 133 24.22 5.38 -8.18
N ARG A 134 23.58 6.40 -8.75
CA ARG A 134 22.16 6.70 -8.48
C ARG A 134 21.28 5.77 -9.31
N PHE A 135 21.27 4.48 -8.98
CA PHE A 135 20.29 3.54 -9.56
C PHE A 135 18.92 3.74 -8.92
N ASN A 136 17.88 3.73 -9.74
CA ASN A 136 16.52 3.56 -9.25
C ASN A 136 16.33 2.09 -8.82
N GLY A 137 15.94 1.86 -7.56
CA GLY A 137 15.78 0.52 -6.99
C GLY A 137 14.74 -0.30 -7.76
N ALA A 138 13.64 0.35 -8.15
CA ALA A 138 12.59 -0.23 -8.98
C ALA A 138 13.11 -0.82 -10.32
N TYR A 139 14.22 -0.31 -10.86
CA TYR A 139 14.74 -0.75 -12.16
C TYR A 139 15.72 -1.91 -12.07
N ILE A 140 16.12 -2.36 -10.87
CA ILE A 140 17.05 -3.48 -10.72
C ILE A 140 16.49 -4.75 -11.38
N GLY A 141 15.23 -5.11 -11.10
CA GLY A 141 14.56 -6.26 -11.73
C GLY A 141 14.54 -6.15 -13.27
N PRO A 142 13.98 -5.06 -13.83
CA PRO A 142 14.01 -4.81 -15.28
C PRO A 142 15.41 -4.81 -15.91
N ILE A 143 16.43 -4.24 -15.24
CA ILE A 143 17.84 -4.23 -15.70
C ILE A 143 18.37 -5.66 -15.82
N LEU A 144 18.20 -6.46 -14.78
CA LEU A 144 18.67 -7.85 -14.79
C LEU A 144 17.95 -8.67 -15.86
N TYR A 145 16.64 -8.44 -16.03
CA TYR A 145 15.86 -9.10 -17.06
C TYR A 145 16.29 -8.69 -18.48
N TYR A 146 16.55 -7.40 -18.74
CA TYR A 146 17.11 -6.93 -20.00
C TYR A 146 18.46 -7.60 -20.31
N LEU A 147 19.39 -7.61 -19.35
CA LEU A 147 20.71 -8.24 -19.50
C LEU A 147 20.61 -9.74 -19.79
N ARG A 148 19.62 -10.44 -19.21
CA ARG A 148 19.33 -11.83 -19.54
C ARG A 148 18.90 -11.99 -21.00
N SER A 149 18.09 -11.05 -21.51
CA SER A 149 17.62 -11.10 -22.90
C SER A 149 18.68 -10.71 -23.93
N THR A 150 19.62 -9.81 -23.60
CA THR A 150 20.56 -9.23 -24.59
C THR A 150 22.03 -9.58 -24.37
N ALA A 151 22.43 -9.97 -23.16
CA ALA A 151 23.84 -10.12 -22.76
C ALA A 151 24.09 -11.40 -21.94
N GLN A 152 23.30 -12.46 -22.18
CA GLN A 152 23.36 -13.71 -21.40
C GLN A 152 24.77 -14.31 -21.33
N SER A 153 25.52 -14.32 -22.44
CA SER A 153 26.89 -14.87 -22.48
C SER A 153 27.87 -14.07 -21.64
N ASP A 154 27.77 -12.73 -21.70
CA ASP A 154 28.63 -11.85 -20.90
C ASP A 154 28.31 -11.97 -19.42
N MET A 155 27.02 -12.02 -19.08
CA MET A 155 26.59 -12.25 -17.71
C MET A 155 27.04 -13.63 -17.22
N SER A 156 26.87 -14.71 -17.98
CA SER A 156 27.38 -16.03 -17.60
C SER A 156 28.91 -16.05 -17.44
N ARG A 157 29.66 -15.27 -18.22
CA ARG A 157 31.13 -15.16 -18.10
C ARG A 157 31.57 -14.37 -16.88
N LEU A 158 30.96 -13.21 -16.63
CA LEU A 158 31.34 -12.27 -15.57
C LEU A 158 30.79 -12.70 -14.20
N VAL A 159 29.58 -13.28 -14.19
CA VAL A 159 28.84 -13.64 -12.97
C VAL A 159 28.98 -15.15 -12.67
N GLY A 160 29.13 -15.99 -13.69
CA GLY A 160 29.39 -17.41 -13.50
C GLY A 160 28.17 -18.20 -13.02
N HIS A 161 28.42 -19.18 -12.14
CA HIS A 161 27.42 -20.16 -11.70
C HIS A 161 26.14 -19.51 -11.15
N GLU A 162 26.27 -18.42 -10.39
CA GLU A 162 25.13 -17.76 -9.76
C GLU A 162 24.11 -17.20 -10.78
N TRP A 163 24.59 -16.64 -11.90
CA TRP A 163 23.70 -16.21 -12.99
C TRP A 163 22.91 -17.37 -13.59
N ASN A 164 23.55 -18.52 -13.69
CA ASN A 164 22.99 -19.72 -14.31
C ASN A 164 22.05 -20.49 -13.38
N VAL A 165 22.07 -20.20 -12.07
CA VAL A 165 21.17 -20.82 -11.07
C VAL A 165 19.91 -20.00 -10.81
N VAL A 166 19.87 -18.72 -11.19
CA VAL A 166 18.63 -17.92 -11.15
C VAL A 166 17.60 -18.56 -12.09
N LYS A 167 16.55 -19.15 -11.49
CA LYS A 167 15.58 -19.97 -12.22
C LYS A 167 14.80 -19.13 -13.23
N PRO A 168 14.40 -19.71 -14.38
CA PRO A 168 13.47 -19.07 -15.32
C PRO A 168 12.15 -18.59 -14.69
N SER A 169 11.68 -19.26 -13.63
CA SER A 169 10.50 -18.84 -12.84
C SER A 169 10.72 -17.58 -11.99
N ASP A 170 11.97 -17.15 -11.83
CA ASP A 170 12.36 -15.90 -11.17
C ASP A 170 12.69 -14.81 -12.22
N SER A 171 12.26 -15.00 -13.47
CA SER A 171 12.72 -14.25 -14.66
C SER A 171 11.60 -13.50 -15.38
N PHE A 172 10.65 -12.93 -14.65
CA PHE A 172 9.75 -11.92 -15.20
C PHE A 172 10.16 -10.55 -14.68
N THR A 173 9.85 -9.52 -15.46
CA THR A 173 9.81 -8.15 -14.95
C THR A 173 8.36 -7.79 -14.63
N THR A 174 8.12 -6.92 -13.67
CA THR A 174 6.76 -6.51 -13.33
C THR A 174 6.39 -5.24 -14.07
N ILE A 175 5.17 -5.19 -14.58
CA ILE A 175 4.59 -3.97 -15.13
C ILE A 175 3.40 -3.58 -14.26
N SER A 176 3.32 -2.30 -13.93
CA SER A 176 2.18 -1.71 -13.27
C SER A 176 1.47 -0.73 -14.18
N TRP A 177 0.14 -0.76 -14.13
CA TRP A 177 -0.71 0.19 -14.84
C TRP A 177 -1.51 1.02 -13.85
N ILE A 178 -1.68 2.29 -14.18
CA ILE A 178 -2.63 3.16 -13.50
C ILE A 178 -3.75 3.44 -14.49
N LYS A 179 -4.94 2.92 -14.20
CA LYS A 179 -6.12 2.99 -15.07
C LYS A 179 -7.24 3.74 -14.36
N ILE A 180 -8.04 4.47 -15.13
CA ILE A 180 -9.27 5.11 -14.65
C ILE A 180 -10.46 4.39 -15.25
N PHE A 181 -11.45 4.10 -14.41
CA PHE A 181 -12.73 3.53 -14.80
C PHE A 181 -13.87 4.46 -14.43
N ASP A 182 -14.87 4.55 -15.32
CA ASP A 182 -16.19 5.07 -14.96
C ASP A 182 -16.97 3.95 -14.25
N VAL A 183 -17.69 4.31 -13.18
CA VAL A 183 -18.56 3.40 -12.43
C VAL A 183 -19.99 3.59 -12.87
N GLU A 184 -20.55 2.56 -13.50
CA GLU A 184 -21.93 2.58 -13.99
C GLU A 184 -22.95 2.37 -12.86
N GLY A 185 -24.23 2.67 -13.12
CA GLY A 185 -25.28 2.62 -12.09
C GLY A 185 -25.51 1.22 -11.48
N ASN A 186 -25.21 0.17 -12.25
CA ASN A 186 -25.25 -1.24 -11.83
C ASN A 186 -23.95 -1.70 -11.14
N GLY A 187 -22.94 -0.83 -10.99
CA GLY A 187 -21.63 -1.18 -10.45
C GLY A 187 -20.63 -1.72 -11.47
N ALA A 188 -20.98 -1.82 -12.76
CA ALA A 188 -20.01 -2.21 -13.78
C ALA A 188 -18.90 -1.14 -13.91
N LEU A 189 -17.66 -1.60 -14.11
CA LEU A 189 -16.51 -0.74 -14.36
C LEU A 189 -16.24 -0.68 -15.87
N ARG A 190 -16.34 0.52 -16.43
CA ARG A 190 -15.98 0.77 -17.83
C ARG A 190 -14.64 1.49 -17.91
N HIS A 191 -13.66 0.88 -18.57
CA HIS A 191 -12.35 1.51 -18.78
C HIS A 191 -12.51 2.85 -19.49
N LYS A 192 -11.90 3.89 -18.92
CA LYS A 192 -11.96 5.26 -19.44
C LYS A 192 -10.64 5.67 -20.08
N GLN A 193 -9.53 5.44 -19.38
CA GLN A 193 -8.19 5.77 -19.85
C GLN A 193 -7.13 5.06 -19.02
N THR A 194 -5.96 4.86 -19.62
CA THR A 194 -4.74 4.41 -18.93
C THR A 194 -3.82 5.62 -18.78
N LEU A 195 -3.48 5.99 -17.55
CA LEU A 195 -2.60 7.12 -17.25
C LEU A 195 -1.14 6.77 -17.45
N THR A 196 -0.72 5.57 -17.04
CA THR A 196 0.68 5.16 -17.12
C THR A 196 0.80 3.65 -17.23
N CYS A 197 1.90 3.23 -17.81
CA CYS A 197 2.42 1.87 -17.79
C CYS A 197 3.91 1.95 -17.44
N THR A 198 4.33 1.33 -16.34
CA THR A 198 5.65 1.53 -15.74
C THR A 198 6.16 0.25 -15.08
N ALA A 199 7.47 0.14 -14.84
CA ALA A 199 8.04 -0.92 -14.02
C ALA A 199 8.00 -0.58 -12.52
N ASP A 200 7.67 0.66 -12.17
CA ASP A 200 7.49 1.08 -10.79
C ASP A 200 6.29 0.38 -10.13
N ASP A 201 6.47 -0.02 -8.87
CA ASP A 201 5.42 -0.61 -8.04
C ASP A 201 4.98 0.40 -6.98
N PHE A 202 3.68 0.45 -6.70
CA PHE A 202 3.07 1.47 -5.86
C PHE A 202 2.49 0.88 -4.58
N GLU A 203 2.71 1.56 -3.45
CA GLU A 203 2.19 1.18 -2.15
C GLU A 203 0.90 1.93 -1.80
N SER A 204 0.68 3.10 -2.41
CA SER A 204 -0.56 3.85 -2.20
C SER A 204 -0.96 4.65 -3.43
N VAL A 205 -2.27 4.93 -3.52
CA VAL A 205 -2.89 5.74 -4.56
C VAL A 205 -3.99 6.61 -3.95
N LYS A 206 -4.03 7.89 -4.30
CA LYS A 206 -5.09 8.82 -3.93
C LYS A 206 -5.37 9.84 -5.03
N VAL A 207 -6.64 10.14 -5.23
CA VAL A 207 -7.08 11.15 -6.20
C VAL A 207 -7.21 12.50 -5.52
N SER A 208 -6.77 13.56 -6.20
CA SER A 208 -6.82 14.92 -5.69
C SER A 208 -8.27 15.45 -5.61
N PRO A 209 -8.57 16.41 -4.72
CA PRO A 209 -9.92 16.99 -4.59
C PRO A 209 -10.45 17.63 -5.87
N SER A 210 -9.56 18.18 -6.70
CA SER A 210 -9.93 18.76 -7.99
C SER A 210 -10.28 17.71 -9.06
N ASN A 211 -10.03 16.42 -8.80
CA ASN A 211 -10.05 15.32 -9.76
C ASN A 211 -8.98 15.38 -10.86
N GLU A 212 -8.06 16.36 -10.82
CA GLU A 212 -7.08 16.61 -11.90
C GLU A 212 -5.79 15.81 -11.74
N PHE A 213 -5.54 15.27 -10.54
CA PHE A 213 -4.30 14.55 -10.25
C PHE A 213 -4.55 13.23 -9.51
N VAL A 214 -3.65 12.28 -9.75
CA VAL A 214 -3.48 11.08 -8.94
C VAL A 214 -2.10 11.15 -8.29
N CYS A 215 -2.07 11.08 -6.97
CA CYS A 215 -0.86 10.94 -6.17
C CYS A 215 -0.62 9.45 -5.91
N LEU A 216 0.62 9.00 -6.08
CA LEU A 216 1.06 7.66 -5.69
C LEU A 216 2.33 7.75 -4.85
N VAL A 217 2.58 6.73 -4.05
CA VAL A 217 3.88 6.51 -3.43
C VAL A 217 4.42 5.17 -3.90
N ASP A 218 5.61 5.18 -4.50
CA ASP A 218 6.27 3.94 -4.94
C ASP A 218 6.96 3.21 -3.78
N ARG A 219 7.38 1.95 -4.00
CA ARG A 219 8.08 1.14 -2.98
C ARG A 219 9.41 1.72 -2.50
N ASP A 220 10.01 2.63 -3.26
CA ASP A 220 11.24 3.33 -2.91
C ASP A 220 10.97 4.64 -2.16
N ALA A 221 9.73 4.85 -1.70
CA ALA A 221 9.29 6.02 -0.97
C ALA A 221 9.42 7.31 -1.80
N ASN A 222 9.17 7.26 -3.10
CA ASN A 222 9.02 8.47 -3.92
C ASN A 222 7.55 8.86 -4.04
N LEU A 223 7.28 10.15 -3.86
CA LEU A 223 5.99 10.75 -4.13
C LEU A 223 5.88 11.03 -5.64
N CYS A 224 4.89 10.41 -6.27
CA CYS A 224 4.65 10.44 -7.69
C CYS A 224 3.32 11.15 -8.00
N LEU A 225 3.27 11.88 -9.10
CA LEU A 225 2.09 12.61 -9.54
C LEU A 225 1.78 12.34 -11.01
N SER A 226 0.57 11.88 -11.28
CA SER A 226 0.03 11.74 -12.64
C SER A 226 -1.16 12.68 -12.84
N GLN A 227 -1.30 13.22 -14.05
CA GLN A 227 -2.44 14.07 -14.44
C GLN A 227 -3.57 13.21 -15.01
N THR A 228 -4.82 13.56 -14.72
CA THR A 228 -5.99 12.80 -15.17
C THR A 228 -6.65 13.37 -16.44
N ALA A 229 -6.12 14.49 -16.95
CA ALA A 229 -6.65 15.10 -18.17
C ALA A 229 -6.56 14.11 -19.35
N PRO A 230 -7.54 14.12 -20.28
CA PRO A 230 -7.52 13.23 -21.43
C PRO A 230 -6.22 13.39 -22.24
N GLY A 231 -5.55 12.28 -22.52
CA GLY A 231 -4.30 12.25 -23.28
C GLY A 231 -3.04 12.44 -22.44
N SER A 232 -3.15 12.81 -21.16
CA SER A 232 -2.01 12.78 -20.24
C SER A 232 -1.45 11.36 -20.12
N ARG A 233 -0.13 11.24 -20.16
CA ARG A 233 0.58 9.97 -19.98
C ARG A 233 1.76 10.14 -19.02
N GLY A 234 2.08 9.07 -18.31
CA GLY A 234 3.20 9.04 -17.39
C GLY A 234 2.86 9.62 -16.02
N PHE A 235 3.90 9.70 -15.20
CA PHE A 235 3.89 10.41 -13.93
C PHE A 235 5.25 11.08 -13.73
N ARG A 236 5.30 12.04 -12.82
CA ARG A 236 6.56 12.67 -12.38
C ARG A 236 6.81 12.36 -10.90
N ARG A 237 8.07 12.06 -10.56
CA ARG A 237 8.53 12.02 -9.17
C ARG A 237 8.71 13.45 -8.67
N ILE A 238 8.02 13.81 -7.60
CA ILE A 238 8.01 15.18 -7.04
C ILE A 238 8.72 15.25 -5.68
N ALA A 239 8.85 14.13 -4.97
CA ALA A 239 9.68 14.04 -3.77
C ALA A 239 10.22 12.62 -3.59
N SER A 240 11.30 12.46 -2.83
CA SER A 240 11.83 11.16 -2.40
C SER A 240 11.80 11.07 -0.88
N LYS A 241 12.06 9.89 -0.31
CA LYS A 241 12.03 9.65 1.16
C LYS A 241 10.71 10.07 1.81
N PHE A 242 9.62 9.86 1.08
CA PHE A 242 8.27 10.25 1.45
C PHE A 242 7.52 9.03 1.99
N ALA A 243 6.95 9.15 3.18
CA ALA A 243 6.23 8.06 3.83
C ALA A 243 5.04 7.59 3.00
N LYS A 244 4.72 6.30 3.14
CA LYS A 244 3.82 5.53 2.26
C LYS A 244 2.40 6.06 2.11
N LEU A 245 1.90 6.81 3.10
CA LEU A 245 0.49 7.19 3.19
C LEU A 245 0.28 8.70 3.39
N PRO A 246 0.54 9.52 2.34
CA PRO A 246 0.11 10.91 2.32
C PRO A 246 -1.40 11.07 2.41
N ASP A 247 -1.80 12.32 2.57
CA ASP A 247 -3.16 12.74 2.25
C ASP A 247 -3.19 14.05 1.49
N TRP A 248 -4.25 14.23 0.71
CA TRP A 248 -4.57 15.52 0.14
C TRP A 248 -5.21 16.41 1.21
N ASP A 249 -4.94 17.71 1.17
CA ASP A 249 -5.84 18.70 1.72
C ASP A 249 -7.26 18.47 1.17
N VAL A 250 -8.29 18.69 1.95
CA VAL A 250 -9.66 18.37 1.51
C VAL A 250 -10.19 19.36 0.47
N ASN A 251 -9.63 20.57 0.40
CA ASN A 251 -10.15 21.65 -0.43
C ASN A 251 -9.16 22.10 -1.53
N THR A 252 -7.90 21.69 -1.44
CA THR A 252 -6.82 22.15 -2.33
C THR A 252 -5.97 20.98 -2.82
N ASP A 253 -5.21 21.17 -3.89
CA ASP A 253 -4.26 20.15 -4.36
C ASP A 253 -2.90 20.27 -3.63
N VAL A 254 -2.96 20.41 -2.31
CA VAL A 254 -1.80 20.33 -1.42
C VAL A 254 -1.72 18.92 -0.85
N ILE A 255 -0.56 18.28 -0.96
CA ILE A 255 -0.30 16.98 -0.35
C ILE A 255 0.40 17.20 0.99
N TYR A 256 -0.08 16.55 2.04
CA TYR A 256 0.58 16.44 3.33
C TYR A 256 1.12 15.03 3.54
N GLY A 257 2.32 14.93 4.10
CA GLY A 257 2.88 13.63 4.45
C GLY A 257 4.14 13.75 5.30
N LEU A 258 4.66 12.60 5.69
CA LEU A 258 5.88 12.52 6.49
C LEU A 258 7.08 12.31 5.57
N HIS A 259 8.13 13.10 5.77
CA HIS A 259 9.36 13.04 5.00
C HIS A 259 10.52 12.63 5.92
N ASP A 260 11.29 11.63 5.47
CA ASP A 260 12.41 11.07 6.22
C ASP A 260 13.68 11.88 5.97
N PHE A 261 14.13 12.60 7.00
CA PHE A 261 15.29 13.50 6.89
C PHE A 261 16.49 13.08 7.75
N ALA A 262 16.33 12.16 8.72
CA ALA A 262 17.45 11.63 9.50
C ALA A 262 17.14 10.25 10.13
N LYS A 263 18.08 9.29 10.04
CA LYS A 263 18.13 8.13 10.95
C LYS A 263 18.79 8.58 12.24
N VAL A 264 18.04 8.73 13.33
CA VAL A 264 18.60 9.09 14.64
C VAL A 264 18.58 7.85 15.54
N GLY A 265 19.75 7.28 15.82
CA GLY A 265 19.93 6.26 16.87
C GLY A 265 19.41 4.84 16.56
N LYS A 266 19.18 4.05 17.63
CA LYS A 266 18.70 2.65 17.54
C LYS A 266 17.41 2.58 16.71
N ALA A 267 17.23 1.48 15.97
CA ALA A 267 16.33 1.28 14.83
C ALA A 267 14.85 1.74 14.94
N ASP A 268 14.33 2.04 16.14
CA ASP A 268 12.88 2.24 16.37
C ASP A 268 12.43 3.70 16.51
N GLN A 269 13.33 4.70 16.50
CA GLN A 269 12.94 6.12 16.57
C GLN A 269 13.27 6.86 15.27
N GLN A 270 12.38 6.73 14.29
CA GLN A 270 12.45 7.51 13.06
C GLN A 270 11.89 8.92 13.32
N LEU A 271 12.79 9.90 13.41
CA LEU A 271 12.40 11.31 13.40
C LEU A 271 11.99 11.68 11.97
N LYS A 272 10.76 12.17 11.81
CA LYS A 272 10.17 12.54 10.51
C LYS A 272 9.72 13.99 10.51
N GLU A 273 9.77 14.62 9.34
CA GLU A 273 9.21 15.95 9.11
C GLU A 273 7.79 15.81 8.56
N LEU A 274 6.84 16.50 9.17
CA LEU A 274 5.55 16.74 8.51
C LEU A 274 5.76 17.86 7.48
N VAL A 275 5.54 17.54 6.21
CA VAL A 275 5.72 18.46 5.09
C VAL A 275 4.43 18.67 4.31
N SER A 276 4.41 19.74 3.53
CA SER A 276 3.36 20.03 2.55
C SER A 276 3.96 20.27 1.17
N VAL A 277 3.23 19.91 0.11
CA VAL A 277 3.61 20.08 -1.29
C VAL A 277 2.40 20.58 -2.07
N ASP A 278 2.47 21.81 -2.60
CA ASP A 278 1.45 22.35 -3.51
C ASP A 278 1.78 21.93 -4.94
N VAL A 279 0.99 21.01 -5.50
CA VAL A 279 1.29 20.41 -6.81
C VAL A 279 1.00 21.34 -7.99
N ARG A 280 0.30 22.45 -7.75
CA ARG A 280 0.03 23.48 -8.76
C ARG A 280 1.15 24.53 -8.86
N LYS A 281 2.11 24.50 -7.93
CA LYS A 281 3.28 25.38 -7.92
C LYS A 281 4.55 24.60 -8.26
N PRO A 282 5.68 25.28 -8.53
CA PRO A 282 6.98 24.64 -8.51
C PRO A 282 7.14 23.81 -7.23
N VAL A 283 7.54 22.56 -7.40
CA VAL A 283 7.54 21.57 -6.32
C VAL A 283 8.58 21.95 -5.27
N VAL A 284 8.10 22.35 -4.09
CA VAL A 284 8.92 22.69 -2.92
C VAL A 284 8.30 22.04 -1.70
N LEU A 285 9.09 21.21 -1.00
CA LEU A 285 8.68 20.64 0.30
C LEU A 285 8.71 21.75 1.36
N LYS A 286 7.55 22.13 1.87
CA LYS A 286 7.45 23.06 3.00
C LYS A 286 7.28 22.30 4.30
N ARG A 287 8.29 22.35 5.18
CA ARG A 287 8.25 21.79 6.53
C ARG A 287 7.22 22.52 7.40
N LEU A 288 6.37 21.76 8.08
CA LEU A 288 5.35 22.24 9.01
C LEU A 288 5.74 21.99 10.47
N THR A 289 6.18 20.78 10.79
CA THR A 289 6.65 20.39 12.12
C THR A 289 7.47 19.10 12.06
N THR A 290 7.93 18.60 13.21
CA THR A 290 8.61 17.29 13.33
C THR A 290 7.86 16.39 14.30
N THR A 291 7.86 15.10 14.01
CA THR A 291 7.32 14.06 14.89
C THR A 291 8.27 12.87 14.93
N SER A 292 8.24 12.09 16.00
CA SER A 292 8.88 10.78 16.06
C SER A 292 7.78 9.74 16.00
N THR A 293 7.74 8.94 14.95
CA THR A 293 6.70 7.91 14.79
C THR A 293 7.13 6.82 13.82
N PRO A 294 6.80 5.55 14.12
CA PRO A 294 6.87 4.48 13.13
C PRO A 294 5.69 4.53 12.14
N ASN A 295 4.66 5.34 12.40
CA ASN A 295 3.47 5.44 11.56
C ASN A 295 3.74 6.31 10.33
N HIS A 296 3.42 5.80 9.14
CA HIS A 296 3.61 6.48 7.87
C HIS A 296 2.39 7.29 7.42
N LYS A 297 1.27 7.18 8.14
CA LYS A 297 -0.04 7.72 7.75
C LYS A 297 -0.23 9.16 8.24
N VAL A 298 -0.64 10.01 7.31
CA VAL A 298 -1.25 11.31 7.57
C VAL A 298 -2.70 11.28 7.08
N ARG A 299 -3.59 11.99 7.77
CA ARG A 299 -4.95 12.27 7.29
C ARG A 299 -5.28 13.75 7.43
N ALA A 300 -5.84 14.34 6.38
CA ALA A 300 -6.39 15.69 6.45
C ALA A 300 -7.87 15.63 6.86
N THR A 301 -8.31 16.66 7.55
CA THR A 301 -9.71 16.81 7.97
C THR A 301 -10.34 18.02 7.31
N VAL A 302 -11.67 17.99 7.13
CA VAL A 302 -12.45 19.08 6.51
C VAL A 302 -12.32 20.42 7.23
N ASP A 303 -11.94 20.42 8.51
CA ASP A 303 -11.74 21.61 9.34
C ASP A 303 -10.29 22.12 9.32
N GLY A 304 -9.44 21.61 8.42
CA GLY A 304 -8.07 22.10 8.21
C GLY A 304 -7.09 21.63 9.29
N ASN A 305 -7.33 20.46 9.88
CA ASN A 305 -6.35 19.79 10.75
C ASN A 305 -5.71 18.59 10.05
N LEU A 306 -4.58 18.14 10.61
CA LEU A 306 -3.89 16.92 10.20
C LEU A 306 -3.83 15.94 11.37
N ILE A 307 -4.15 14.67 11.11
CA ILE A 307 -3.97 13.57 12.06
C ILE A 307 -2.71 12.80 11.70
N LEU A 308 -1.83 12.58 12.69
CA LEU A 308 -0.57 11.88 12.50
C LEU A 308 -0.11 11.16 13.76
N GLY A 309 0.75 10.15 13.55
CA GLY A 309 1.39 9.40 14.63
C GLY A 309 2.46 10.19 15.38
N SER A 310 2.65 9.82 16.65
CA SER A 310 3.79 10.22 17.47
C SER A 310 4.13 9.15 18.49
N VAL A 311 5.28 9.30 19.13
CA VAL A 311 5.74 8.47 20.23
C VAL A 311 5.76 9.28 21.52
N VAL A 312 5.28 8.68 22.61
CA VAL A 312 5.19 9.30 23.94
C VAL A 312 5.95 8.46 24.96
N ASN A 313 6.89 9.10 25.65
CA ASN A 313 7.57 8.48 26.78
C ASN A 313 6.71 8.59 28.04
N ILE A 314 6.31 7.45 28.58
CA ILE A 314 5.70 7.34 29.90
C ILE A 314 6.82 7.07 30.91
N PRO A 315 7.03 7.96 31.90
CA PRO A 315 8.07 7.76 32.91
C PRO A 315 7.80 6.52 33.77
N ALA A 316 8.86 5.97 34.36
CA ALA A 316 8.74 4.86 35.29
C ALA A 316 7.90 5.28 36.50
N GLY A 317 6.89 4.49 36.83
CA GLY A 317 6.11 4.64 38.07
C GLY A 317 6.74 3.82 39.20
N LYS A 318 6.23 3.98 40.44
CA LYS A 318 6.72 3.23 41.62
C LYS A 318 6.77 1.70 41.46
N ARG A 319 5.99 1.12 40.55
CA ARG A 319 5.92 -0.33 40.28
C ARG A 319 6.07 -0.69 38.79
N GLY A 320 6.50 0.24 37.94
CA GLY A 320 6.52 0.02 36.48
C GLY A 320 7.72 0.66 35.79
N LYS A 321 8.24 0.02 34.75
CA LYS A 321 9.34 0.55 33.94
C LYS A 321 8.86 1.70 33.05
N ALA A 322 9.76 2.63 32.75
CA ALA A 322 9.52 3.62 31.72
C ALA A 322 9.25 2.91 30.40
N ARG A 323 8.32 3.43 29.60
CA ARG A 323 7.97 2.83 28.31
C ARG A 323 7.61 3.90 27.31
N SER A 324 7.90 3.58 26.06
CA SER A 324 7.48 4.34 24.90
C SER A 324 6.15 3.79 24.41
N ILE A 325 5.17 4.65 24.16
CA ILE A 325 3.88 4.25 23.58
C ILE A 325 3.57 5.07 22.33
N ASP A 326 2.92 4.44 21.36
CA ASP A 326 2.41 5.16 20.21
C ASP A 326 1.20 6.02 20.61
N ALA A 327 1.02 7.11 19.89
CA ALA A 327 -0.06 8.05 20.10
C ALA A 327 -0.47 8.70 18.77
N LEU A 328 -1.68 9.25 18.75
CA LEU A 328 -2.16 10.11 17.67
C LEU A 328 -2.29 11.54 18.15
N ASN A 329 -1.92 12.46 17.27
CA ASN A 329 -2.04 13.89 17.48
C ASN A 329 -2.87 14.52 16.38
N VAL A 330 -3.51 15.63 16.73
CA VAL A 330 -4.06 16.62 15.81
C VAL A 330 -3.05 17.75 15.70
N PHE A 331 -2.60 18.05 14.47
CA PHE A 331 -1.85 19.26 14.14
C PHE A 331 -2.79 20.25 13.46
N ASN A 332 -2.96 21.42 14.05
CA ASN A 332 -3.81 22.47 13.52
C ASN A 332 -3.00 23.35 12.56
N LEU A 333 -3.38 23.37 11.27
CA LEU A 333 -2.61 24.09 10.23
C LEU A 333 -2.56 25.60 10.47
N THR A 334 -3.65 26.18 10.99
CA THR A 334 -3.75 27.63 11.21
C THR A 334 -2.88 28.12 12.36
N SER A 335 -2.91 27.41 13.50
CA SER A 335 -2.19 27.82 14.71
C SER A 335 -0.79 27.21 14.82
N GLY A 336 -0.48 26.19 14.02
CA GLY A 336 0.76 25.41 14.11
C GLY A 336 0.88 24.60 15.41
N LYS A 337 -0.22 24.46 16.17
CA LYS A 337 -0.22 23.75 17.45
C LYS A 337 -0.56 22.27 17.26
N THR A 338 0.16 21.43 18.01
CA THR A 338 -0.09 19.99 18.10
C THR A 338 -0.77 19.64 19.41
N LYS A 339 -1.85 18.87 19.35
CA LYS A 339 -2.56 18.34 20.52
C LYS A 339 -2.67 16.82 20.42
N ARG A 340 -2.26 16.11 21.48
CA ARG A 340 -2.49 14.67 21.58
C ARG A 340 -3.96 14.37 21.79
N ILE A 341 -4.48 13.42 21.03
CA ILE A 341 -5.89 12.99 21.11
C ILE A 341 -6.05 11.54 21.58
N TYR A 342 -5.03 10.70 21.37
CA TYR A 342 -5.11 9.30 21.74
C TYR A 342 -3.74 8.74 22.11
N GLN A 343 -3.73 7.80 23.05
CA GLN A 343 -2.57 7.02 23.47
C GLN A 343 -2.91 5.54 23.27
N ALA A 344 -2.03 4.81 22.58
CA ALA A 344 -2.26 3.41 22.27
C ALA A 344 -2.48 2.58 23.54
N LEU A 345 -3.55 1.78 23.52
CA LEU A 345 -3.76 0.69 24.47
C LEU A 345 -3.19 -0.60 23.88
N LYS A 346 -3.08 -1.65 24.70
CA LYS A 346 -2.51 -2.94 24.27
C LYS A 346 -3.21 -3.45 23.00
N GLY A 347 -2.43 -3.70 21.96
CA GLY A 347 -2.91 -4.26 20.70
C GLY A 347 -3.58 -3.26 19.75
N ASP A 348 -3.67 -1.97 20.10
CA ASP A 348 -4.18 -0.96 19.17
C ASP A 348 -3.22 -0.80 17.99
N LYS A 349 -3.79 -0.78 16.78
CA LYS A 349 -3.08 -0.69 15.50
C LYS A 349 -3.22 0.74 14.95
N LEU A 350 -2.41 1.66 15.48
CA LEU A 350 -2.50 3.08 15.12
C LEU A 350 -2.07 3.33 13.67
N GLU A 351 -1.26 2.49 13.05
CA GLU A 351 -1.00 2.52 11.61
C GLU A 351 -2.28 2.39 10.78
N ASN A 352 -3.31 1.71 11.32
CA ASN A 352 -4.58 1.42 10.66
C ASN A 352 -5.74 2.32 11.14
N PHE A 353 -5.45 3.53 11.63
CA PHE A 353 -6.52 4.50 11.92
C PHE A 353 -7.17 5.02 10.64
N GLU A 354 -8.43 5.48 10.75
CA GLU A 354 -9.12 6.21 9.68
C GLU A 354 -10.06 7.29 10.24
N VAL A 355 -10.23 8.40 9.50
CA VAL A 355 -11.02 9.56 9.93
C VAL A 355 -12.42 9.52 9.30
N SER A 356 -13.46 9.91 10.05
CA SER A 356 -14.81 10.06 9.50
C SER A 356 -14.86 11.19 8.45
N PRO A 357 -15.75 11.12 7.44
CA PRO A 357 -15.79 12.13 6.37
C PRO A 357 -15.99 13.57 6.86
N ASP A 358 -16.72 13.78 7.95
CA ASP A 358 -16.89 15.08 8.59
C ASP A 358 -15.73 15.54 9.47
N GLY A 359 -14.65 14.77 9.57
CA GLY A 359 -13.47 15.11 10.36
C GLY A 359 -13.71 15.15 11.87
N LYS A 360 -14.79 14.55 12.39
CA LYS A 360 -15.13 14.61 13.83
C LYS A 360 -14.72 13.38 14.63
N ASN A 361 -14.58 12.25 13.98
CA ASN A 361 -14.31 10.97 14.62
C ASN A 361 -13.15 10.24 13.95
N LEU A 362 -12.53 9.35 14.72
CA LEU A 362 -11.44 8.50 14.29
C LEU A 362 -11.77 7.06 14.66
N SER A 363 -11.62 6.11 13.73
CA SER A 363 -11.66 4.68 14.03
C SER A 363 -10.26 4.16 14.31
N ILE A 364 -10.13 3.32 15.34
CA ILE A 364 -8.88 2.65 15.73
C ILE A 364 -9.16 1.15 15.86
N PRO A 365 -8.56 0.30 15.00
CA PRO A 365 -8.65 -1.14 15.15
C PRO A 365 -7.68 -1.67 16.23
N ASN A 366 -7.97 -2.87 16.71
CA ASN A 366 -7.12 -3.63 17.60
C ASN A 366 -6.82 -5.01 16.98
N VAL A 367 -5.66 -5.60 17.29
CA VAL A 367 -5.26 -6.94 16.83
C VAL A 367 -6.26 -8.05 17.17
N ASN A 368 -7.12 -7.84 18.17
CA ASN A 368 -8.16 -8.80 18.53
C ASN A 368 -9.51 -8.56 17.80
N GLY A 369 -9.54 -7.66 16.81
CA GLY A 369 -10.75 -7.29 16.07
C GLY A 369 -11.66 -6.26 16.73
N ALA A 370 -11.32 -5.76 17.93
CA ALA A 370 -12.05 -4.64 18.50
C ALA A 370 -11.88 -3.39 17.63
N VAL A 371 -12.92 -2.57 17.56
CA VAL A 371 -12.87 -1.25 16.92
C VAL A 371 -13.34 -0.21 17.91
N LYS A 372 -12.51 0.83 18.07
CA LYS A 372 -12.82 2.02 18.88
C LYS A 372 -13.10 3.20 17.97
N VAL A 373 -13.97 4.09 18.43
CA VAL A 373 -14.16 5.41 17.87
C VAL A 373 -13.74 6.46 18.89
N VAL A 374 -12.90 7.39 18.45
CA VAL A 374 -12.41 8.53 19.25
C VAL A 374 -12.97 9.81 18.67
N SER A 375 -13.60 10.64 19.51
CA SER A 375 -14.03 11.99 19.14
C SER A 375 -12.81 12.91 19.04
N LEU A 376 -12.58 13.52 17.87
CA LEU A 376 -11.46 14.45 17.66
C LEU A 376 -11.62 15.75 18.47
N GLN A 377 -12.86 16.19 18.69
CA GLN A 377 -13.14 17.38 19.49
C GLN A 377 -12.83 17.15 20.98
N SER A 378 -13.31 16.04 21.55
CA SER A 378 -13.30 15.82 23.00
C SER A 378 -12.21 14.85 23.49
N GLY A 379 -11.63 14.03 22.61
CA GLY A 379 -10.75 12.91 22.97
C GLY A 379 -11.49 11.73 23.60
N LYS A 380 -12.82 11.80 23.77
CA LYS A 380 -13.60 10.70 24.34
C LYS A 380 -13.54 9.49 23.42
N THR A 381 -13.26 8.33 24.01
CA THR A 381 -13.13 7.05 23.31
C THR A 381 -14.31 6.15 23.65
N ARG A 382 -14.87 5.48 22.64
CA ARG A 382 -15.93 4.47 22.78
C ARG A 382 -15.53 3.24 21.98
N GLN A 383 -15.53 2.06 22.61
CA GLN A 383 -15.44 0.80 21.88
C GLN A 383 -16.79 0.51 21.23
N ILE A 384 -16.82 0.36 19.91
CA ILE A 384 -18.04 0.10 19.13
C ILE A 384 -18.14 -1.37 18.71
N VAL A 385 -17.02 -2.07 18.59
CA VAL A 385 -16.94 -3.51 18.31
C VAL A 385 -16.10 -4.16 19.39
N ALA A 386 -16.64 -5.22 20.02
CA ALA A 386 -15.91 -6.00 21.00
C ALA A 386 -14.87 -6.90 20.31
N GLY A 387 -13.68 -6.97 20.89
CA GLY A 387 -12.62 -7.87 20.40
C GLY A 387 -12.77 -9.29 20.91
N ASN A 388 -12.12 -10.23 20.23
CA ASN A 388 -12.01 -11.62 20.64
C ASN A 388 -10.57 -11.91 21.11
N PRO A 389 -10.33 -12.05 22.43
CA PRO A 389 -8.98 -12.28 22.97
C PRO A 389 -8.30 -13.56 22.47
N LYS A 390 -9.07 -14.53 21.96
CA LYS A 390 -8.55 -15.80 21.44
C LYS A 390 -8.11 -15.72 19.97
N ASN A 391 -8.35 -14.59 19.30
CA ASN A 391 -8.11 -14.46 17.86
C ASN A 391 -7.32 -13.18 17.57
N GLU A 392 -6.05 -13.17 17.99
CA GLU A 392 -5.11 -12.13 17.56
C GLU A 392 -4.69 -12.40 16.11
N ARG A 393 -5.05 -11.48 15.21
CA ARG A 393 -4.68 -11.48 13.79
C ARG A 393 -4.57 -10.07 13.23
N ASP A 394 -3.94 -9.94 12.08
CA ASP A 394 -4.03 -8.69 11.33
C ASP A 394 -5.44 -8.55 10.77
N VAL A 395 -6.12 -7.48 11.20
CA VAL A 395 -7.44 -7.08 10.74
C VAL A 395 -7.30 -5.94 9.75
N PHE A 396 -8.13 -5.92 8.70
CA PHE A 396 -8.06 -4.82 7.74
C PHE A 396 -8.49 -3.49 8.38
N THR A 397 -7.96 -2.38 7.87
CA THR A 397 -8.27 -1.03 8.35
C THR A 397 -9.77 -0.75 8.30
N PRO A 398 -10.45 -0.44 9.43
CA PRO A 398 -11.85 -0.02 9.40
C PRO A 398 -12.00 1.24 8.55
N VAL A 399 -13.02 1.27 7.70
CA VAL A 399 -13.27 2.39 6.79
C VAL A 399 -14.65 2.98 7.02
N TRP A 400 -14.74 4.30 6.98
CA TRP A 400 -16.02 4.99 7.14
C TRP A 400 -16.80 4.96 5.83
N ARG A 401 -18.05 4.53 5.89
CA ARG A 401 -18.99 4.67 4.77
C ARG A 401 -19.55 6.08 4.70
N ASN A 402 -19.87 6.63 5.87
CA ASN A 402 -20.42 7.97 6.08
C ASN A 402 -20.16 8.37 7.54
N ASN A 403 -20.68 9.52 7.98
CA ASN A 403 -20.45 10.01 9.35
C ASN A 403 -21.04 9.10 10.47
N ASN A 404 -21.92 8.17 10.12
CA ASN A 404 -22.62 7.29 11.06
C ASN A 404 -22.14 5.84 11.00
N GLU A 405 -21.70 5.35 9.85
CA GLU A 405 -21.43 3.93 9.63
C GLU A 405 -19.93 3.64 9.45
N VAL A 406 -19.41 2.73 10.27
CA VAL A 406 -18.04 2.20 10.18
C VAL A 406 -18.08 0.78 9.61
N CYS A 407 -17.40 0.56 8.50
CA CYS A 407 -17.17 -0.75 7.91
C CYS A 407 -15.96 -1.41 8.58
N PHE A 408 -16.11 -2.65 9.03
CA PHE A 408 -15.09 -3.34 9.79
C PHE A 408 -15.12 -4.84 9.54
N GLU A 409 -14.04 -5.50 9.93
CA GLU A 409 -13.94 -6.94 9.98
C GLU A 409 -14.58 -7.49 11.26
N ARG A 410 -15.66 -8.25 11.12
CA ARG A 410 -16.21 -9.05 12.20
C ARG A 410 -15.44 -10.36 12.29
N VAL A 411 -14.55 -10.41 13.27
CA VAL A 411 -13.78 -11.62 13.60
C VAL A 411 -14.72 -12.71 14.13
N PRO A 412 -14.62 -13.95 13.62
CA PRO A 412 -15.48 -15.04 14.05
C PRO A 412 -15.14 -15.48 15.48
N VAL A 413 -16.14 -16.03 16.18
CA VAL A 413 -15.99 -16.53 17.56
C VAL A 413 -15.62 -18.03 17.59
N LYS A 414 -15.92 -18.79 16.52
CA LYS A 414 -15.63 -20.23 16.28
C LYS A 414 -15.26 -20.47 14.81
N ASP A 415 -15.36 -21.71 14.30
CA ASP A 415 -15.04 -22.19 12.92
C ASP A 415 -15.79 -21.48 11.76
N ASP A 416 -16.45 -20.35 12.01
CA ASP A 416 -17.05 -19.51 10.98
C ASP A 416 -15.99 -18.68 10.25
N ILE A 417 -16.26 -18.39 8.97
CA ILE A 417 -15.50 -17.40 8.20
C ILE A 417 -15.88 -16.00 8.71
N GLY A 418 -14.88 -15.14 8.95
CA GLY A 418 -15.13 -13.74 9.32
C GLY A 418 -16.03 -13.02 8.31
N GLN A 419 -16.66 -11.94 8.72
CA GLN A 419 -17.55 -11.14 7.86
C GLN A 419 -17.05 -9.71 7.76
N VAL A 420 -17.31 -9.04 6.63
CA VAL A 420 -17.34 -7.58 6.56
C VAL A 420 -18.71 -7.12 7.04
N ALA A 421 -18.72 -6.19 7.98
CA ALA A 421 -19.92 -5.65 8.60
C ALA A 421 -19.90 -4.12 8.67
N LEU A 422 -21.08 -3.52 8.71
CA LEU A 422 -21.26 -2.09 9.00
C LEU A 422 -21.80 -1.93 10.41
N PHE A 423 -21.15 -1.10 11.22
CA PHE A 423 -21.62 -0.65 12.52
C PHE A 423 -22.23 0.75 12.42
N SER A 424 -23.45 0.95 12.92
CA SER A 424 -24.12 2.25 12.97
C SER A 424 -23.99 2.88 14.35
N LEU A 425 -23.40 4.08 14.42
CA LEU A 425 -23.23 4.85 15.67
C LEU A 425 -24.57 5.25 16.29
N ASN A 426 -25.55 5.62 15.46
CA ASN A 426 -26.87 6.07 15.89
C ASN A 426 -27.71 4.94 16.50
N THR A 427 -27.64 3.73 15.94
CA THR A 427 -28.45 2.59 16.40
C THR A 427 -27.70 1.65 17.33
N ASN A 428 -26.37 1.80 17.44
CA ASN A 428 -25.49 0.89 18.20
C ASN A 428 -25.65 -0.58 17.77
N LYS A 429 -25.90 -0.81 16.48
CA LYS A 429 -26.09 -2.14 15.89
C LYS A 429 -25.15 -2.31 14.71
N SER A 430 -24.77 -3.56 14.45
CA SER A 430 -24.04 -3.93 13.24
C SER A 430 -24.82 -4.88 12.36
N ARG A 431 -24.54 -4.85 11.06
CA ARG A 431 -25.10 -5.76 10.04
C ARG A 431 -23.99 -6.29 9.15
N ASP A 432 -24.03 -7.57 8.81
CA ASP A 432 -23.10 -8.15 7.85
C ASP A 432 -23.47 -7.73 6.43
N ILE A 433 -22.45 -7.46 5.63
CA ILE A 433 -22.61 -7.11 4.22
C ILE A 433 -21.94 -8.13 3.29
N SER A 434 -20.97 -8.92 3.78
CA SER A 434 -20.26 -9.91 2.96
C SER A 434 -20.92 -11.28 2.85
N VAL A 435 -22.09 -11.49 3.44
CA VAL A 435 -22.74 -12.83 3.52
C VAL A 435 -22.92 -13.47 2.14
N LYS A 436 -23.21 -12.67 1.12
CA LYS A 436 -23.47 -13.13 -0.26
C LYS A 436 -22.31 -12.85 -1.22
N TRP A 437 -21.15 -12.43 -0.71
CA TRP A 437 -20.02 -12.12 -1.58
C TRP A 437 -19.43 -13.40 -2.19
N PRO A 438 -18.93 -13.34 -3.44
CA PRO A 438 -18.24 -14.47 -4.03
C PRO A 438 -17.00 -14.88 -3.20
N PRO A 439 -16.69 -16.18 -3.08
CA PRO A 439 -15.53 -16.65 -2.30
C PRO A 439 -14.19 -16.00 -2.70
N LYS A 440 -13.96 -15.79 -4.00
CA LYS A 440 -12.74 -15.13 -4.51
C LYS A 440 -12.62 -13.66 -4.06
N ALA A 441 -13.73 -12.98 -3.81
CA ALA A 441 -13.73 -11.59 -3.35
C ALA A 441 -13.26 -11.46 -1.89
N VAL A 442 -13.52 -12.48 -1.05
CA VAL A 442 -13.15 -12.51 0.37
C VAL A 442 -11.85 -13.29 0.64
N PHE A 443 -11.27 -13.91 -0.38
CA PHE A 443 -10.01 -14.66 -0.26
C PHE A 443 -8.85 -13.74 0.18
N GLY A 444 -8.16 -14.14 1.25
CA GLY A 444 -7.12 -13.36 1.90
C GLY A 444 -7.60 -12.06 2.57
N LEU A 445 -8.90 -11.74 2.55
CA LEU A 445 -9.48 -10.57 3.23
C LEU A 445 -9.96 -10.93 4.63
N LEU A 446 -10.67 -12.06 4.77
CA LEU A 446 -11.37 -12.46 6.01
C LEU A 446 -10.77 -13.69 6.69
N ASN A 447 -9.72 -14.27 6.12
CA ASN A 447 -8.99 -15.41 6.66
C ASN A 447 -7.58 -15.00 7.04
N LYS A 448 -6.97 -15.61 8.07
CA LYS A 448 -5.52 -15.51 8.24
C LYS A 448 -4.90 -16.03 6.94
N PRO A 449 -3.93 -15.33 6.34
CA PRO A 449 -3.06 -15.96 5.35
C PRO A 449 -2.18 -16.97 6.10
N ASP A 450 -2.77 -18.09 6.53
CA ASP A 450 -1.98 -19.29 6.77
C ASP A 450 -1.63 -19.83 5.38
N ASP A 451 -0.38 -20.29 5.21
CA ASP A 451 0.27 -20.87 4.02
C ASP A 451 -0.49 -21.96 3.25
N LYS A 452 -1.76 -22.21 3.57
CA LYS A 452 -2.64 -23.07 2.81
C LYS A 452 -3.35 -22.23 1.76
N GLN A 453 -2.74 -22.21 0.57
CA GLN A 453 -3.49 -22.19 -0.68
C GLN A 453 -4.80 -22.97 -0.47
N LEU A 454 -5.94 -22.39 -0.86
CA LEU A 454 -7.16 -23.15 -1.12
C LEU A 454 -6.74 -24.43 -1.83
N THR A 455 -6.92 -25.60 -1.21
CA THR A 455 -6.51 -26.81 -1.91
C THR A 455 -7.37 -26.91 -3.15
N PHE A 456 -6.78 -27.36 -4.26
CA PHE A 456 -7.49 -27.56 -5.52
C PHE A 456 -8.80 -28.34 -5.30
N GLU A 457 -8.83 -29.25 -4.32
CA GLU A 457 -10.02 -29.98 -3.89
C GLU A 457 -11.13 -29.13 -3.26
N GLN A 458 -10.80 -28.12 -2.44
CA GLN A 458 -11.78 -27.20 -1.85
C GLN A 458 -12.39 -26.30 -2.93
N MET A 459 -11.56 -25.76 -3.83
CA MET A 459 -12.02 -24.98 -4.98
C MET A 459 -12.95 -25.80 -5.91
N LEU A 460 -12.61 -27.08 -6.16
CA LEU A 460 -13.43 -27.98 -6.96
C LEU A 460 -14.74 -28.36 -6.28
N ARG A 461 -14.78 -28.45 -4.95
CA ARG A 461 -15.99 -28.77 -4.19
C ARG A 461 -16.99 -27.61 -4.27
N ASP A 462 -16.53 -26.37 -4.11
CA ASP A 462 -17.37 -25.16 -4.24
C ASP A 462 -17.91 -24.99 -5.68
N LEU A 463 -17.07 -25.25 -6.69
CA LEU A 463 -17.50 -25.24 -8.10
C LEU A 463 -18.56 -26.30 -8.42
N LYS A 464 -18.51 -27.46 -7.75
CA LYS A 464 -19.51 -28.53 -7.91
C LYS A 464 -20.82 -28.20 -7.20
N GLU A 465 -20.78 -27.51 -6.05
CA GLU A 465 -21.97 -27.11 -5.33
C GLU A 465 -22.72 -25.95 -5.99
N GLN A 466 -22.01 -24.98 -6.58
CA GLN A 466 -22.63 -23.90 -7.38
C GLN A 466 -23.32 -24.41 -8.65
N LYS A 467 -22.83 -25.50 -9.26
CA LYS A 467 -23.49 -26.13 -10.41
C LYS A 467 -24.74 -26.93 -10.04
N LYS A 468 -24.87 -27.39 -8.79
CA LYS A 468 -26.05 -28.12 -8.31
C LYS A 468 -27.25 -27.23 -8.00
N THR A 469 -27.07 -25.92 -7.86
CA THR A 469 -28.14 -24.94 -7.59
C THR A 469 -28.71 -24.29 -8.86
N LYS A 470 -28.28 -24.74 -10.05
CA LYS A 470 -28.75 -24.26 -11.36
C LYS A 470 -29.37 -25.35 -12.24
N VAL A 471 -29.93 -26.42 -11.66
CA VAL A 471 -30.77 -27.39 -12.37
C VAL A 471 -32.14 -27.45 -11.73
#